data_AF-A0A536UKT3-F1
#
_entry.id   AF-A0A536UKT3-F1
#
_cell.length_a   1.000
_cell.length_b   1.000
_cell.length_c   1.000
_cell.angle_alpha   90.00
_cell.angle_beta   90.00
_cell.angle_gamma   90.00
#
_symmetry.space_group_name_H-M   'P 1'
#
loop_
_entity.id
_entity.type
_entity.pdbx_description
1 polymer ?
#
loop_
_entity_poly.entity_id
_entity_poly.type
_entity_poly.pdbx_seq_one_letter_code
_entity_poly.pdbx_strand_id
1 'polypeptide(L)'
;MLLDQHSARKRKDAAEALQADHEETEKEAALGGRVDRLLRGCRWSIHARHDNGRWTGRHPQSRLPSRHQLFRAETCPRAELDLESSRDAVGEVSFRGSLASMTSLLRFLRWFARAADAVVDAAGRVGAWLVLFVVAALFGQLPLREWVGAGHLLVNDFGQIAHATVFMLGVAYALRWDGHVRLDVFYHRMSRRARLLVDLAGTIFFIVPWIGIVLLYSWATTVRSVAVFEKFPDTWSPGYWLFKVLLLVFGVLVSLQALGHIARDLASLIDDSPETDAPDLPPAATGPRAC
;
A
#
# COMPACT_ATOMS: atom_id res chain seq x y z
N MET A 1 40.90 39.72 -12.29
CA MET A 1 41.67 38.61 -11.68
C MET A 1 40.78 37.62 -10.91
N LEU A 2 39.84 38.06 -10.06
CA LEU A 2 38.94 37.16 -9.31
C LEU A 2 37.87 36.44 -10.16
N LEU A 3 37.35 37.08 -11.21
CA LEU A 3 36.38 36.45 -12.14
C LEU A 3 36.97 35.29 -12.94
N ASP A 4 38.29 35.31 -13.20
CA ASP A 4 39.00 34.28 -13.95
C ASP A 4 39.26 33.02 -13.09
N GLN A 5 39.52 33.21 -11.79
CA GLN A 5 39.66 32.11 -10.84
C GLN A 5 38.35 31.34 -10.64
N HIS A 6 37.22 32.03 -10.69
CA HIS A 6 35.90 31.41 -10.55
C HIS A 6 35.50 30.60 -11.81
N SER A 7 35.84 31.10 -13.00
CA SER A 7 35.58 30.37 -14.25
C SER A 7 36.46 29.12 -14.39
N ALA A 8 37.72 29.20 -13.96
CA ALA A 8 38.65 28.08 -13.93
C ALA A 8 38.19 26.97 -12.97
N ARG A 9 37.70 27.34 -11.78
CA ARG A 9 37.19 26.39 -10.79
C ARG A 9 35.95 25.65 -11.29
N LYS A 10 35.00 26.37 -11.90
CA LYS A 10 33.79 25.80 -12.50
C LYS A 10 34.07 24.81 -13.65
N ARG A 11 35.13 25.05 -14.44
CA ARG A 11 35.58 24.13 -15.49
C ARG A 11 36.22 22.86 -14.93
N LYS A 12 36.93 22.98 -13.80
CA LYS A 12 37.54 21.84 -13.11
C LYS A 12 36.48 20.93 -12.50
N ASP A 13 35.49 21.52 -11.82
CA ASP A 13 34.38 20.78 -11.21
C ASP A 13 33.54 20.04 -12.27
N ALA A 14 33.34 20.65 -13.44
CA ALA A 14 32.65 20.01 -14.58
C ALA A 14 33.45 18.86 -15.21
N ALA A 15 34.78 18.96 -15.25
CA ALA A 15 35.65 17.89 -15.74
C ALA A 15 35.70 16.69 -14.77
N GLU A 16 35.71 16.96 -13.46
CA GLU A 16 35.66 15.92 -12.42
C GLU A 16 34.30 15.19 -12.43
N ALA A 17 33.19 15.90 -12.66
CA ALA A 17 31.86 15.28 -12.80
C ALA A 17 31.76 14.36 -14.03
N LEU A 18 32.33 14.75 -15.17
CA LEU A 18 32.36 13.91 -16.39
C LEU A 18 33.23 12.66 -16.23
N GLN A 19 34.30 12.73 -15.43
CA GLN A 19 35.14 11.56 -15.13
C GLN A 19 34.42 10.56 -14.22
N ALA A 20 33.64 11.03 -13.24
CA ALA A 20 32.85 10.17 -12.37
C ALA A 20 31.77 9.39 -13.15
N ASP A 21 31.10 10.06 -14.09
CA ASP A 21 30.04 9.45 -14.92
C ASP A 21 30.59 8.39 -15.89
N HIS A 22 31.78 8.62 -16.46
CA HIS A 22 32.47 7.63 -17.28
C HIS A 22 32.91 6.39 -16.48
N GLU A 23 33.32 6.57 -15.22
CA GLU A 23 33.71 5.44 -14.36
C GLU A 23 32.50 4.61 -13.90
N GLU A 24 31.33 5.25 -13.75
CA GLU A 24 30.08 4.58 -13.36
C GLU A 24 29.47 3.78 -14.52
N THR A 25 29.46 4.35 -15.72
CA THR A 25 29.03 3.65 -16.95
C THR A 25 29.91 2.44 -17.30
N GLU A 26 31.22 2.50 -17.04
CA GLU A 26 32.12 1.35 -17.23
C GLU A 26 31.86 0.23 -16.21
N LYS A 27 31.51 0.58 -14.97
CA LYS A 27 31.10 -0.38 -13.92
C LYS A 27 29.77 -1.06 -14.25
N GLU A 28 28.81 -0.33 -14.81
CA GLU A 28 27.52 -0.89 -15.25
C GLU A 28 27.68 -1.84 -16.46
N ALA A 29 28.52 -1.49 -17.43
CA ALA A 29 28.84 -2.37 -18.57
C ALA A 29 29.53 -3.68 -18.12
N ALA A 30 30.42 -3.60 -17.11
CA ALA A 30 31.08 -4.77 -16.53
C ALA A 30 30.12 -5.68 -15.72
N LEU A 31 29.07 -5.12 -15.11
CA LEU A 31 28.02 -5.90 -14.43
C LEU A 31 27.08 -6.60 -15.43
N GLY A 32 26.67 -5.91 -16.50
CA GLY A 32 25.79 -6.47 -17.53
C GLY A 32 26.35 -7.72 -18.21
N GLY A 33 27.65 -7.72 -18.52
CA GLY A 33 28.34 -8.88 -19.10
C GLY A 33 28.53 -10.08 -18.16
N ARG A 34 28.34 -9.89 -16.85
CA ARG A 34 28.43 -10.95 -15.82
C ARG A 34 27.07 -11.62 -15.58
N VAL A 35 25.98 -10.85 -15.63
CA VAL A 35 24.59 -11.35 -15.53
C VAL A 35 24.21 -12.17 -16.77
N ASP A 36 24.60 -11.72 -17.96
CA ASP A 36 24.27 -12.42 -19.21
C ASP A 36 25.02 -13.77 -19.38
N ARG A 37 26.13 -13.94 -18.65
CA ARG A 37 26.87 -15.22 -18.58
C ARG A 37 26.23 -16.23 -17.63
N LEU A 38 25.52 -15.77 -16.59
CA LEU A 38 24.80 -16.63 -15.64
C LEU A 38 23.45 -17.12 -16.19
N LEU A 39 22.80 -16.34 -17.05
CA LEU A 39 21.50 -16.70 -17.63
C LEU A 39 21.57 -17.74 -18.76
N ARG A 40 22.75 -17.96 -19.38
CA ARG A 40 22.94 -18.99 -20.41
C ARG A 40 23.08 -20.42 -19.87
N GLY A 41 23.21 -20.61 -18.54
CA GLY A 41 23.40 -21.92 -17.90
C GLY A 41 22.12 -22.64 -17.46
N CYS A 42 20.97 -21.95 -17.37
CA CYS A 42 19.71 -22.53 -16.86
C CYS A 42 18.68 -22.69 -17.98
N ARG A 43 18.98 -23.57 -18.96
CA ARG A 43 18.00 -24.02 -19.97
C ARG A 43 17.13 -25.12 -19.35
N TRP A 44 16.07 -24.74 -18.64
CA TRP A 44 15.04 -25.68 -18.18
C TRP A 44 14.20 -26.13 -19.37
N SER A 45 14.48 -27.33 -19.86
CA SER A 45 13.68 -28.06 -20.83
C SER A 45 12.42 -28.60 -20.13
N ILE A 46 11.26 -27.97 -20.36
CA ILE A 46 9.96 -28.55 -20.01
C ILE A 46 9.48 -29.33 -21.23
N HIS A 47 9.61 -30.65 -21.16
CA HIS A 47 9.01 -31.59 -22.10
C HIS A 47 7.54 -31.81 -21.69
N ALA A 48 6.62 -31.09 -22.33
CA ALA A 48 5.19 -31.39 -22.24
C ALA A 48 4.86 -32.49 -23.25
N ARG A 49 4.61 -33.70 -22.75
CA ARG A 49 4.16 -34.85 -23.55
C ARG A 49 2.65 -34.69 -23.80
N HIS A 50 2.27 -34.43 -25.03
CA HIS A 50 0.89 -34.23 -25.47
C HIS A 50 0.25 -35.60 -25.75
N ASP A 51 -0.55 -36.12 -24.82
CA ASP A 51 -1.37 -37.31 -25.08
C ASP A 51 -2.69 -36.90 -25.76
N ASN A 52 -2.80 -37.26 -27.03
CA ASN A 52 -3.99 -37.09 -27.86
C ASN A 52 -5.01 -38.20 -27.53
N GLY A 53 -5.85 -37.97 -26.52
CA GLY A 53 -7.00 -38.81 -26.18
C GLY A 53 -8.32 -38.15 -26.57
N ARG A 54 -8.97 -38.68 -27.61
CA ARG A 54 -10.31 -38.28 -28.08
C ARG A 54 -11.35 -38.44 -26.97
N TRP A 55 -12.13 -37.39 -26.70
CA TRP A 55 -13.35 -37.47 -25.90
C TRP A 55 -14.53 -37.83 -26.80
N THR A 56 -14.88 -39.12 -26.83
CA THR A 56 -16.12 -39.62 -27.42
C THR A 56 -16.91 -40.40 -26.38
N GLY A 57 -18.14 -39.96 -26.10
CA GLY A 57 -19.23 -40.88 -25.77
C GLY A 57 -19.72 -40.90 -24.31
N ARG A 58 -20.95 -40.40 -24.14
CA ARG A 58 -22.07 -40.99 -23.38
C ARG A 58 -21.77 -41.61 -22.00
N HIS A 59 -22.26 -40.92 -20.96
CA HIS A 59 -22.63 -41.54 -19.69
C HIS A 59 -23.89 -42.43 -19.84
N PRO A 60 -23.90 -43.63 -19.25
CA PRO A 60 -25.12 -44.26 -18.78
C PRO A 60 -25.10 -44.42 -17.26
N GLN A 61 -26.19 -44.00 -16.63
CA GLN A 61 -26.56 -44.38 -15.27
C GLN A 61 -26.77 -45.90 -15.18
N SER A 62 -26.35 -46.53 -14.07
CA SER A 62 -27.20 -47.40 -13.23
C SER A 62 -26.40 -48.37 -12.34
N ARG A 63 -27.05 -48.73 -11.21
CA ARG A 63 -26.92 -49.93 -10.36
C ARG A 63 -26.05 -49.85 -9.09
N LEU A 64 -26.76 -49.60 -7.99
CA LEU A 64 -26.54 -50.20 -6.67
C LEU A 64 -26.61 -51.74 -6.73
N PRO A 65 -25.95 -52.43 -5.79
CA PRO A 65 -26.60 -53.56 -5.14
C PRO A 65 -26.50 -53.56 -3.60
N SER A 66 -27.39 -54.38 -3.06
CA SER A 66 -27.85 -54.61 -1.70
C SER A 66 -26.91 -55.42 -0.79
N ARG A 67 -26.82 -54.94 0.46
CA ARG A 67 -27.07 -55.63 1.75
C ARG A 67 -26.79 -57.14 1.87
N HIS A 68 -25.95 -57.44 2.87
CA HIS A 68 -25.90 -58.60 3.80
C HIS A 68 -24.59 -59.41 3.81
N GLN A 69 -24.22 -59.76 5.06
CA GLN A 69 -23.33 -60.84 5.52
C GLN A 69 -21.91 -60.35 5.85
N LEU A 70 -21.63 -60.10 7.14
CA LEU A 70 -21.35 -61.06 8.24
C LEU A 70 -19.84 -61.01 8.51
N PHE A 71 -19.43 -60.47 9.65
CA PHE A 71 -18.51 -61.15 10.57
C PHE A 71 -18.57 -60.48 11.94
N ARG A 72 -19.04 -61.28 12.90
CA ARG A 72 -19.05 -61.02 14.35
C ARG A 72 -17.73 -61.55 14.91
N ALA A 73 -17.04 -60.76 15.71
CA ALA A 73 -16.05 -61.25 16.68
C ALA A 73 -16.28 -60.50 18.00
N GLU A 74 -16.95 -61.18 18.93
CA GLU A 74 -16.80 -60.97 20.37
C GLU A 74 -15.45 -61.63 20.74
N THR A 75 -14.62 -61.26 21.72
CA THR A 75 -14.73 -60.63 23.04
C THR A 75 -13.31 -60.21 23.49
N CYS A 76 -13.15 -59.16 24.30
CA CYS A 76 -12.30 -59.24 25.49
C CYS A 76 -12.65 -58.08 26.47
N PRO A 77 -12.94 -58.35 27.75
CA PRO A 77 -13.15 -57.32 28.75
C PRO A 77 -11.79 -56.91 29.34
N ARG A 78 -11.47 -55.62 29.32
CA ARG A 78 -10.36 -55.08 30.10
C ARG A 78 -10.78 -53.77 30.71
N ALA A 79 -10.86 -53.80 32.04
CA ALA A 79 -10.88 -52.63 32.87
C ALA A 79 -9.63 -51.79 32.56
N GLU A 80 -9.83 -50.64 31.93
CA GLU A 80 -8.89 -49.53 31.96
C GLU A 80 -9.62 -48.41 32.70
N LEU A 81 -9.23 -48.23 33.96
CA LEU A 81 -9.70 -47.14 34.81
C LEU A 81 -9.33 -45.80 34.18
N ASP A 82 -10.31 -44.92 34.03
CA ASP A 82 -10.34 -43.53 34.53
C ASP A 82 -8.98 -42.85 34.86
N LEU A 83 -8.05 -42.81 33.92
CA LEU A 83 -6.82 -42.01 34.01
C LEU A 83 -6.50 -41.18 32.76
N GLU A 84 -7.32 -41.28 31.71
CA GLU A 84 -7.17 -40.48 30.49
C GLU A 84 -7.93 -39.14 30.58
N SER A 85 -9.07 -39.11 31.29
CA SER A 85 -9.93 -37.91 31.42
C SER A 85 -9.28 -36.70 32.13
N SER A 86 -8.17 -36.87 32.86
CA SER A 86 -7.49 -35.77 33.57
C SER A 86 -6.27 -35.22 32.84
N ARG A 87 -5.75 -35.89 31.80
CA ARG A 87 -4.62 -35.36 30.99
C ARG A 87 -5.09 -34.49 29.83
N ASP A 88 -6.28 -34.74 29.30
CA ASP A 88 -6.83 -33.96 28.18
C ASP A 88 -7.37 -32.58 28.63
N ALA A 89 -7.82 -32.47 29.88
CA ALA A 89 -8.37 -31.23 30.41
C ALA A 89 -7.31 -30.12 30.64
N VAL A 90 -6.05 -30.46 30.91
CA VAL A 90 -4.99 -29.45 31.14
C VAL A 90 -4.39 -28.97 29.82
N GLY A 91 -4.30 -29.84 28.81
CA GLY A 91 -3.84 -29.49 27.45
C GLY A 91 -4.88 -28.67 26.67
N GLU A 92 -6.17 -29.02 26.76
CA GLU A 92 -7.24 -28.30 26.06
C GLU A 92 -7.46 -26.87 26.60
N VAL A 93 -7.28 -26.63 27.90
CA VAL A 93 -7.53 -25.30 28.50
C VAL A 93 -6.39 -24.32 28.15
N SER A 94 -5.14 -24.77 28.08
CA SER A 94 -4.00 -23.95 27.65
C SER A 94 -4.03 -23.66 26.13
N PHE A 95 -4.41 -24.65 25.33
CA PHE A 95 -4.57 -24.49 23.87
C PHE A 95 -5.79 -23.64 23.51
N ARG A 96 -6.93 -23.77 24.21
CA ARG A 96 -8.08 -22.87 24.05
C ARG A 96 -7.79 -21.42 24.44
N GLY A 97 -6.99 -21.18 25.48
CA GLY A 97 -6.56 -19.83 25.85
C GLY A 97 -5.75 -19.14 24.75
N SER A 98 -4.83 -19.87 24.12
CA SER A 98 -4.04 -19.39 22.98
C SER A 98 -4.89 -19.13 21.73
N LEU A 99 -5.81 -20.04 21.40
CA LEU A 99 -6.72 -19.87 20.24
C LEU A 99 -7.76 -18.76 20.43
N ALA A 100 -8.29 -18.57 21.64
CA ALA A 100 -9.24 -17.48 21.95
C ALA A 100 -8.56 -16.09 21.96
N SER A 101 -7.32 -16.01 22.43
CA SER A 101 -6.49 -14.81 22.35
C SER A 101 -6.14 -14.47 20.90
N MET A 102 -5.72 -15.47 20.12
CA MET A 102 -5.34 -15.29 18.71
C MET A 102 -6.53 -14.86 17.84
N THR A 103 -7.72 -15.44 18.05
CA THR A 103 -8.94 -15.01 17.35
C THR A 103 -9.39 -13.60 17.75
N SER A 104 -9.18 -13.20 19.01
CA SER A 104 -9.52 -11.85 19.48
C SER A 104 -8.57 -10.79 18.92
N LEU A 105 -7.27 -11.08 18.86
CA LEU A 105 -6.27 -10.22 18.23
C LEU A 105 -6.54 -10.03 16.73
N LEU A 106 -6.80 -11.11 16.00
CA LEU A 106 -7.12 -11.05 14.56
C LEU A 106 -8.37 -10.22 14.28
N ARG A 107 -9.43 -10.39 15.09
CA ARG A 107 -10.63 -9.56 15.00
C ARG A 107 -10.31 -8.09 15.23
N PHE A 108 -9.48 -7.77 16.21
CA PHE A 108 -9.07 -6.40 16.50
C PHE A 108 -8.27 -5.79 15.35
N LEU A 109 -7.27 -6.50 14.82
CA LEU A 109 -6.45 -6.03 13.69
C LEU A 109 -7.30 -5.77 12.44
N ARG A 110 -8.20 -6.71 12.09
CA ARG A 110 -9.11 -6.55 10.95
C ARG A 110 -10.09 -5.38 11.17
N TRP A 111 -10.63 -5.23 12.38
CA TRP A 111 -11.49 -4.10 12.72
C TRP A 111 -10.75 -2.77 12.59
N PHE A 112 -9.53 -2.69 13.12
CA PHE A 112 -8.71 -1.49 13.06
C PHE A 112 -8.38 -1.11 11.61
N ALA A 113 -7.96 -2.08 10.79
CA ALA A 113 -7.68 -1.85 9.37
C ALA A 113 -8.92 -1.30 8.63
N ARG A 114 -10.11 -1.89 8.86
CA ARG A 114 -11.37 -1.39 8.27
C ARG A 114 -11.76 -0.01 8.77
N ALA A 115 -11.51 0.29 10.04
CA ALA A 115 -11.78 1.60 10.62
C ALA A 115 -10.85 2.67 10.03
N ALA A 116 -9.55 2.40 9.92
CA ALA A 116 -8.58 3.27 9.28
C ALA A 116 -8.97 3.58 7.83
N ASP A 117 -9.28 2.53 7.07
CA ASP A 117 -9.76 2.64 5.70
C ASP A 117 -11.00 3.52 5.60
N ALA A 118 -12.01 3.30 6.44
CA ALA A 118 -13.27 4.04 6.39
C ALA A 118 -13.06 5.56 6.64
N VAL A 119 -12.15 5.91 7.55
CA VAL A 119 -11.79 7.30 7.84
C VAL A 119 -11.13 7.95 6.63
N VAL A 120 -10.12 7.29 6.06
CA VAL A 120 -9.40 7.80 4.88
C VAL A 120 -10.33 7.91 3.67
N ASP A 121 -11.24 6.96 3.52
CA ASP A 121 -12.25 6.97 2.48
C ASP A 121 -13.25 8.11 2.60
N ALA A 122 -13.76 8.34 3.80
CA ALA A 122 -14.65 9.45 4.05
C ALA A 122 -13.94 10.78 3.76
N ALA A 123 -12.69 10.92 4.21
CA ALA A 123 -11.88 12.11 3.95
C ALA A 123 -11.64 12.31 2.45
N GLY A 124 -11.31 11.25 1.70
CA GLY A 124 -11.12 11.30 0.25
C GLY A 124 -12.39 11.64 -0.52
N ARG A 125 -13.54 11.05 -0.15
CA ARG A 125 -14.84 11.37 -0.78
C ARG A 125 -15.26 12.82 -0.55
N VAL A 126 -15.04 13.36 0.65
CA VAL A 126 -15.29 14.78 0.93
C VAL A 126 -14.30 15.64 0.15
N GLY A 127 -13.03 15.26 0.11
CA GLY A 127 -11.98 15.95 -0.66
C GLY A 127 -12.24 15.99 -2.17
N ALA A 128 -12.90 14.97 -2.73
CA ALA A 128 -13.24 14.90 -4.15
C ALA A 128 -14.13 16.07 -4.62
N TRP A 129 -15.06 16.53 -3.78
CA TRP A 129 -15.88 17.71 -4.08
C TRP A 129 -15.07 18.99 -4.14
N LEU A 130 -14.00 19.07 -3.35
CA LEU A 130 -13.10 20.21 -3.30
C LEU A 130 -12.32 20.38 -4.62
N VAL A 131 -12.16 19.31 -5.41
CA VAL A 131 -11.53 19.37 -6.75
C VAL A 131 -12.31 20.30 -7.67
N LEU A 132 -13.65 20.23 -7.65
CA LEU A 132 -14.50 21.12 -8.46
C LEU A 132 -14.30 22.58 -8.07
N PHE A 133 -14.14 22.85 -6.77
CA PHE A 133 -13.83 24.19 -6.28
C PHE A 133 -12.44 24.66 -6.75
N VAL A 134 -11.42 23.81 -6.68
CA VAL A 134 -10.06 24.14 -7.16
C VAL A 134 -10.08 24.46 -8.65
N VAL A 135 -10.75 23.63 -9.45
CA VAL A 135 -10.90 23.86 -10.90
C VAL A 135 -11.59 25.20 -11.15
N ALA A 136 -12.72 25.48 -10.48
CA ALA A 136 -13.42 26.74 -10.61
C ALA A 136 -12.56 27.94 -10.18
N ALA A 137 -11.78 27.82 -9.11
CA ALA A 137 -10.86 28.86 -8.66
C ALA A 137 -9.78 29.15 -9.71
N LEU A 138 -9.14 28.11 -10.26
CA LEU A 138 -8.09 28.23 -11.29
C LEU A 138 -8.62 28.89 -12.57
N PHE A 139 -9.77 28.43 -13.08
CA PHE A 139 -10.39 29.03 -14.26
C PHE A 139 -10.96 30.43 -13.98
N GLY A 140 -11.41 30.68 -12.75
CA GLY A 140 -11.95 31.97 -12.32
C GLY A 140 -10.91 33.06 -12.16
N GLN A 141 -9.63 32.72 -11.96
CA GLN A 141 -8.55 33.70 -11.76
C GLN A 141 -8.39 34.66 -12.95
N LEU A 142 -8.38 34.15 -14.18
CA LEU A 142 -8.22 34.98 -15.37
C LEU A 142 -9.35 36.01 -15.54
N PRO A 143 -10.65 35.63 -15.55
CA PRO A 143 -11.72 36.61 -15.69
C PRO A 143 -11.80 37.58 -14.50
N LEU A 144 -11.52 37.14 -13.26
CA LEU A 144 -11.44 38.08 -12.13
C LEU A 144 -10.32 39.11 -12.32
N ARG A 145 -9.17 38.68 -12.84
CA ARG A 145 -8.03 39.57 -13.08
C ARG A 145 -8.31 40.54 -14.22
N GLU A 146 -8.81 40.05 -15.35
CA GLU A 146 -8.94 40.85 -16.58
C GLU A 146 -10.23 41.68 -16.62
N TRP A 147 -11.35 41.18 -16.07
CA TRP A 147 -12.65 41.84 -16.21
C TRP A 147 -13.08 42.58 -14.94
N VAL A 148 -12.80 42.01 -13.77
CA VAL A 148 -13.22 42.59 -12.48
C VAL A 148 -12.11 43.46 -11.88
N GLY A 149 -10.83 43.16 -12.15
CA GLY A 149 -9.68 43.90 -11.65
C GLY A 149 -9.41 43.76 -10.13
N ALA A 150 -10.33 43.15 -9.37
CA ALA A 150 -10.28 42.99 -7.92
C ALA A 150 -10.52 41.53 -7.49
N GLY A 151 -10.06 41.17 -6.28
CA GLY A 151 -10.33 39.86 -5.66
C GLY A 151 -9.48 38.67 -6.17
N HIS A 152 -8.73 38.83 -7.26
CA HIS A 152 -7.91 37.75 -7.83
C HIS A 152 -6.83 37.22 -6.87
N LEU A 153 -6.29 38.07 -5.98
CA LEU A 153 -5.32 37.65 -4.95
C LEU A 153 -5.96 36.75 -3.89
N LEU A 154 -7.15 37.10 -3.40
CA LEU A 154 -7.85 36.28 -2.41
C LEU A 154 -8.26 34.92 -3.01
N VAL A 155 -8.76 34.92 -4.25
CA VAL A 155 -9.10 33.67 -4.95
C VAL A 155 -7.87 32.80 -5.17
N ASN A 156 -6.71 33.40 -5.46
CA ASN A 156 -5.45 32.67 -5.51
C ASN A 156 -5.10 32.04 -4.15
N ASP A 157 -5.11 32.82 -3.07
CA ASP A 157 -4.70 32.36 -1.73
C ASP A 157 -5.61 31.23 -1.23
N PHE A 158 -6.94 31.38 -1.34
CA PHE A 158 -7.89 30.32 -0.99
C PHE A 158 -7.82 29.12 -1.95
N GLY A 159 -7.55 29.37 -3.24
CA GLY A 159 -7.35 28.33 -4.24
C GLY A 159 -6.14 27.45 -3.92
N GLN A 160 -5.03 28.06 -3.48
CA GLN A 160 -3.85 27.31 -3.03
C GLN A 160 -4.16 26.44 -1.80
N ILE A 161 -4.90 26.97 -0.82
CA ILE A 161 -5.31 26.19 0.38
C ILE A 161 -6.18 25.00 -0.03
N ALA A 162 -7.18 25.23 -0.88
CA ALA A 162 -8.05 24.16 -1.37
C ALA A 162 -7.25 23.10 -2.15
N HIS A 163 -6.31 23.54 -3.00
CA HIS A 163 -5.46 22.63 -3.76
C HIS A 163 -4.56 21.79 -2.85
N ALA A 164 -3.92 22.40 -1.85
CA ALA A 164 -3.13 21.65 -0.87
C ALA A 164 -3.99 20.67 -0.06
N THR A 165 -5.21 21.07 0.30
CA THR A 165 -6.16 20.17 0.97
C THR A 165 -6.47 18.95 0.11
N VAL A 166 -6.82 19.15 -1.17
CA VAL A 166 -7.06 18.06 -2.12
C VAL A 166 -5.84 17.15 -2.24
N PHE A 167 -4.64 17.72 -2.40
CA PHE A 167 -3.42 16.94 -2.55
C PHE A 167 -3.13 16.09 -1.31
N MET A 168 -3.22 16.68 -0.13
CA MET A 168 -2.96 16.00 1.14
C MET A 168 -3.96 14.87 1.42
N LEU A 169 -5.26 15.12 1.20
CA LEU A 169 -6.27 14.06 1.32
C LEU A 169 -6.09 13.00 0.22
N GLY A 170 -5.77 13.43 -0.99
CA GLY A 170 -5.58 12.59 -2.15
C GLY A 170 -4.42 11.61 -2.02
N VAL A 171 -3.31 12.01 -1.40
CA VAL A 171 -2.17 11.10 -1.15
C VAL A 171 -2.53 10.03 -0.11
N ALA A 172 -3.18 10.39 1.00
CA ALA A 172 -3.64 9.40 1.97
C ALA A 172 -4.67 8.43 1.35
N TYR A 173 -5.59 8.95 0.53
CA TYR A 173 -6.54 8.15 -0.23
C TYR A 173 -5.85 7.24 -1.25
N ALA A 174 -4.88 7.75 -2.01
CA ALA A 174 -4.10 6.94 -2.95
C ALA A 174 -3.30 5.83 -2.24
N LEU A 175 -2.91 6.04 -0.98
CA LEU A 175 -2.21 5.02 -0.20
C LEU A 175 -3.16 3.87 0.10
N ARG A 176 -4.40 4.16 0.48
CA ARG A 176 -5.44 3.14 0.72
C ARG A 176 -5.68 2.24 -0.49
N TRP A 177 -5.69 2.81 -1.70
CA TRP A 177 -5.97 2.08 -2.94
C TRP A 177 -4.71 1.49 -3.60
N ASP A 178 -3.58 1.44 -2.89
CA ASP A 178 -2.30 0.99 -3.45
C ASP A 178 -1.90 1.72 -4.75
N GLY A 179 -2.39 2.96 -4.94
CA GLY A 179 -2.10 3.80 -6.09
C GLY A 179 -0.72 4.45 -6.06
N HIS A 180 0.10 4.08 -5.08
CA HIS A 180 1.52 4.42 -5.05
C HIS A 180 2.24 3.52 -6.06
N VAL A 181 3.33 4.01 -6.67
CA VAL A 181 4.10 3.23 -7.65
C VAL A 181 4.68 2.00 -6.98
N ARG A 182 3.92 0.90 -6.99
CA ARG A 182 4.38 -0.43 -6.64
C ARG A 182 5.24 -0.89 -7.79
N LEU A 183 6.32 -1.59 -7.46
CA LEU A 183 7.16 -2.27 -8.43
C LEU A 183 6.41 -3.50 -8.99
N ASP A 184 5.28 -3.27 -9.69
CA ASP A 184 4.31 -4.26 -10.18
C ASP A 184 4.95 -5.39 -11.00
N VAL A 185 6.09 -5.11 -11.67
CA VAL A 185 6.91 -6.10 -12.38
C VAL A 185 7.44 -7.20 -11.46
N PHE A 186 7.74 -6.89 -10.20
CA PHE A 186 8.31 -7.86 -9.27
C PHE A 186 7.25 -8.73 -8.60
N TYR A 187 6.01 -8.23 -8.48
CA TYR A 187 4.93 -8.95 -7.78
C TYR A 187 4.39 -10.15 -8.57
N HIS A 188 4.43 -10.13 -9.91
CA HIS A 188 3.91 -11.23 -10.74
C HIS A 188 4.62 -12.58 -10.53
N ARG A 189 5.84 -12.58 -10.00
CA ARG A 189 6.64 -13.79 -9.77
C ARG A 189 6.71 -14.20 -8.30
N MET A 190 6.12 -13.42 -7.40
CA MET A 190 6.20 -13.64 -5.95
C MET A 190 5.04 -14.50 -5.45
N SER A 191 5.32 -15.32 -4.44
CA SER A 191 4.27 -16.03 -3.69
C SER A 191 3.47 -15.03 -2.85
N ARG A 192 2.22 -15.38 -2.48
CA ARG A 192 1.35 -14.54 -1.65
C ARG A 192 2.04 -14.06 -0.37
N ARG A 193 2.72 -14.96 0.35
CA ARG A 193 3.45 -14.61 1.58
C ARG A 193 4.63 -13.68 1.32
N ALA A 194 5.37 -13.89 0.23
CA ALA A 194 6.47 -12.98 -0.13
C ALA A 194 5.96 -11.58 -0.46
N ARG A 195 4.83 -11.45 -1.16
CA ARG A 195 4.19 -10.16 -1.45
C ARG A 195 3.83 -9.41 -0.16
N LEU A 196 3.15 -10.08 0.78
CA LEU A 196 2.77 -9.48 2.08
C LEU A 196 4.00 -9.03 2.89
N LEU A 197 5.08 -9.81 2.88
CA LEU A 197 6.31 -9.43 3.57
C LEU A 197 6.97 -8.21 2.95
N VAL A 198 6.96 -8.11 1.62
CA VAL A 198 7.50 -6.94 0.90
C VAL A 198 6.65 -5.70 1.16
N ASP A 199 5.32 -5.82 1.13
CA ASP A 199 4.38 -4.72 1.43
C ASP A 199 4.55 -4.21 2.87
N LEU A 200 4.64 -5.14 3.83
CA LEU A 200 4.87 -4.85 5.24
C LEU A 200 6.23 -4.15 5.46
N ALA A 201 7.31 -4.70 4.90
CA ALA A 201 8.63 -4.10 4.98
C ALA A 201 8.66 -2.72 4.29
N GLY A 202 8.02 -2.60 3.13
CA GLY A 202 7.87 -1.34 2.40
C GLY A 202 7.24 -0.25 3.25
N THR A 203 6.13 -0.59 3.91
CA THR A 203 5.40 0.33 4.78
C THR A 203 6.23 0.73 6.00
N ILE A 204 6.88 -0.23 6.67
CA ILE A 204 7.64 0.02 7.89
C ILE A 204 8.95 0.77 7.63
N PHE A 205 9.67 0.47 6.56
CA PHE A 205 11.00 1.05 6.31
C PHE A 205 10.98 2.31 5.46
N PHE A 206 9.93 2.53 4.66
CA PHE A 206 9.84 3.73 3.81
C PHE A 206 8.74 4.69 4.26
N ILE A 207 7.50 4.22 4.40
CA ILE A 207 6.36 5.11 4.69
C ILE A 207 6.40 5.64 6.13
N VAL A 208 6.56 4.75 7.12
CA VAL A 208 6.58 5.13 8.54
C VAL A 208 7.72 6.12 8.89
N PRO A 209 8.97 5.92 8.44
CA PRO A 209 10.05 6.86 8.77
C PRO A 209 9.87 8.18 8.02
N TRP A 210 9.43 8.14 6.77
CA TRP A 210 9.16 9.33 5.99
C TRP A 210 8.08 10.21 6.64
N ILE A 211 6.94 9.61 7.02
CA ILE A 211 5.86 10.36 7.66
C ILE A 211 6.24 10.84 9.08
N GLY A 212 7.06 10.06 9.79
CA GLY A 212 7.64 10.46 11.07
C GLY A 212 8.51 11.72 10.96
N ILE A 213 9.37 11.80 9.93
CA ILE A 213 10.17 13.01 9.64
C ILE A 213 9.26 14.18 9.31
N VAL A 214 8.27 14.00 8.43
CA VAL A 214 7.33 15.07 8.07
C VAL A 214 6.65 15.64 9.31
N LEU A 215 6.12 14.79 10.20
CA LEU A 215 5.47 15.21 11.44
C LEU A 215 6.44 15.90 12.40
N LEU A 216 7.65 15.37 12.59
CA LEU A 216 8.66 15.94 13.48
C LEU A 216 9.02 17.38 13.08
N TYR A 217 9.32 17.61 11.81
CA TYR A 217 9.74 18.93 11.32
C TYR A 217 8.57 19.90 11.14
N SER A 218 7.38 19.41 10.83
CA SER A 218 6.20 20.27 10.66
C SER A 218 5.57 20.69 11.99
N TRP A 219 5.75 19.93 13.08
CA TRP A 219 5.09 20.22 14.36
C TRP A 219 5.40 21.62 14.90
N ALA A 220 6.67 21.92 15.16
CA ALA A 220 7.07 23.18 15.79
C ALA A 220 6.72 24.41 14.92
N THR A 221 6.89 24.31 13.60
CA THR A 221 6.54 25.40 12.67
C THR A 221 5.03 25.62 12.60
N THR A 222 4.23 24.56 12.69
CA THR A 222 2.76 24.66 12.68
C THR A 222 2.25 25.32 13.95
N VAL A 223 2.71 24.88 15.12
CA VAL A 223 2.30 25.46 16.40
C VAL A 223 2.61 26.95 16.46
N ARG A 224 3.82 27.35 16.04
CA ARG A 224 4.21 28.77 16.01
C ARG A 224 3.36 29.57 15.03
N SER A 225 3.08 29.01 13.86
CA SER A 225 2.27 29.65 12.82
C SER A 225 0.83 29.89 13.26
N VAL A 226 0.22 28.89 13.92
CA VAL A 226 -1.14 28.99 14.47
C VAL A 226 -1.19 30.03 15.59
N ALA A 227 -0.19 30.07 16.47
CA ALA A 227 -0.14 31.03 17.58
C ALA A 227 -0.15 32.50 17.13
N VAL A 228 0.40 32.79 15.96
CA VAL A 228 0.44 34.16 15.38
C VAL A 228 -0.59 34.38 14.28
N PHE A 229 -1.45 33.39 13.99
CA PHE A 229 -2.35 33.37 12.83
C PHE A 229 -1.64 33.84 11.55
N GLU A 230 -0.57 33.13 11.18
CA GLU A 230 0.31 33.52 10.08
C GLU A 230 -0.48 33.83 8.79
N LYS A 231 -0.11 34.95 8.18
CA LYS A 231 -0.71 35.50 6.96
C LYS A 231 0.16 35.18 5.76
N PHE A 232 -0.43 35.22 4.58
CA PHE A 232 0.33 35.10 3.34
C PHE A 232 1.36 36.24 3.23
N PRO A 233 2.62 35.94 2.89
CA PRO A 233 3.69 36.95 2.86
C PRO A 233 3.45 38.04 1.80
N ASP A 234 2.87 37.67 0.65
CA ASP A 234 2.69 38.59 -0.47
C ASP A 234 1.39 39.39 -0.37
N THR A 235 0.28 38.74 0.03
CA THR A 235 -1.06 39.35 0.04
C THR A 235 -1.45 39.90 1.42
N TRP A 236 -0.76 39.48 2.50
CA TRP A 236 -1.16 39.74 3.90
C TRP A 236 -2.57 39.24 4.27
N SER A 237 -3.11 38.31 3.48
CA SER A 237 -4.38 37.64 3.71
C SER A 237 -4.26 36.65 4.87
N PRO A 238 -5.28 36.49 5.72
CA PRO A 238 -5.28 35.44 6.76
C PRO A 238 -5.39 34.05 6.15
N GLY A 239 -4.74 33.06 6.77
CA GLY A 239 -4.96 31.64 6.46
C GLY A 239 -3.73 30.84 6.07
N TYR A 240 -2.53 31.44 6.02
CA TYR A 240 -1.32 30.68 5.70
C TYR A 240 -1.02 29.57 6.72
N TRP A 241 -1.34 29.81 8.00
CA TRP A 241 -1.27 28.80 9.07
C TRP A 241 -2.07 27.53 8.75
N LEU A 242 -3.11 27.62 7.92
CA LEU A 242 -3.94 26.47 7.55
C LEU A 242 -3.17 25.46 6.72
N PHE A 243 -2.22 25.86 5.87
CA PHE A 243 -1.36 24.90 5.15
C PHE A 243 -0.55 24.03 6.08
N LYS A 244 -0.02 24.62 7.15
CA LYS A 244 0.82 23.92 8.12
C LYS A 244 -0.03 22.97 8.97
N VAL A 245 -1.25 23.38 9.33
CA VAL A 245 -2.22 22.48 9.97
C VAL A 245 -2.61 21.33 9.04
N LEU A 246 -2.91 21.63 7.77
CA LEU A 246 -3.22 20.61 6.78
C LEU A 246 -2.06 19.62 6.61
N LEU A 247 -0.80 20.07 6.69
CA LEU A 247 0.38 19.21 6.66
C LEU A 247 0.43 18.25 7.86
N LEU A 248 -0.02 18.67 9.04
CA LEU A 248 -0.16 17.76 10.20
C LEU A 248 -1.32 16.76 9.99
N VAL A 249 -2.45 17.23 9.49
CA VAL A 249 -3.61 16.37 9.16
C VAL A 249 -3.21 15.31 8.13
N PHE A 250 -2.47 15.70 7.09
CA PHE A 250 -1.85 14.82 6.12
C PHE A 250 -0.99 13.75 6.80
N GLY A 251 -0.08 14.18 7.67
CA GLY A 251 0.80 13.28 8.43
C GLY A 251 0.02 12.25 9.24
N VAL A 252 -1.03 12.67 9.93
CA VAL A 252 -1.89 11.81 10.73
C VAL A 252 -2.68 10.83 9.85
N LEU A 253 -3.26 11.28 8.75
CA LEU A 253 -4.05 10.42 7.85
C LEU A 253 -3.18 9.36 7.17
N VAL A 254 -1.99 9.73 6.68
CA VAL A 254 -1.04 8.77 6.10
C VAL A 254 -0.54 7.79 7.16
N SER A 255 -0.26 8.25 8.37
CA SER A 255 0.14 7.36 9.47
C SER A 255 -0.97 6.38 9.82
N LEU A 256 -2.23 6.83 9.88
CA LEU A 256 -3.39 5.98 10.11
C LEU A 256 -3.53 4.91 9.02
N GLN A 257 -3.40 5.29 7.74
CA GLN A 257 -3.47 4.35 6.64
C GLN A 257 -2.31 3.34 6.64
N ALA A 258 -1.08 3.80 6.91
CA ALA A 258 0.09 2.95 7.00
C ALA A 258 -0.06 1.90 8.13
N LEU A 259 -0.58 2.30 9.29
CA LEU A 259 -0.90 1.37 10.37
C LEU A 259 -2.01 0.39 9.97
N GLY A 260 -3.00 0.84 9.19
CA GLY A 260 -4.04 -0.03 8.63
C GLY A 260 -3.48 -1.11 7.70
N HIS A 261 -2.53 -0.75 6.84
CA HIS A 261 -1.83 -1.70 5.96
C HIS A 261 -1.03 -2.73 6.76
N ILE A 262 -0.23 -2.27 7.73
CA ILE A 262 0.54 -3.14 8.63
C ILE A 262 -0.39 -4.13 9.36
N ALA A 263 -1.53 -3.64 9.88
CA ALA A 263 -2.50 -4.48 10.59
C ALA A 263 -3.12 -5.55 9.69
N ARG A 264 -3.46 -5.21 8.43
CA ARG A 264 -4.01 -6.14 7.44
C ARG A 264 -2.99 -7.18 7.00
N ASP A 265 -1.77 -6.76 6.69
CA ASP A 265 -0.70 -7.66 6.26
C ASP A 265 -0.32 -8.63 7.37
N LEU A 266 -0.25 -8.15 8.62
CA LEU A 266 0.01 -8.98 9.79
C LEU A 266 -1.12 -9.99 10.03
N ALA A 267 -2.39 -9.56 9.93
CA ALA A 267 -3.53 -10.46 10.07
C ALA A 267 -3.52 -11.55 8.96
N SER A 268 -3.16 -11.18 7.73
CA SER A 268 -3.08 -12.10 6.58
C SER A 268 -1.89 -13.06 6.63
N LEU A 269 -0.81 -12.69 7.33
CA LEU A 269 0.34 -13.56 7.57
C LEU A 269 0.08 -14.57 8.69
N ILE A 270 -0.72 -14.20 9.69
CA ILE A 270 -1.12 -15.08 10.80
C ILE A 270 -2.22 -16.04 10.36
N ASP A 271 -3.20 -15.55 9.61
CA ASP A 271 -4.31 -16.33 9.07
C ASP A 271 -4.06 -16.59 7.58
N ASP A 272 -3.47 -17.74 7.25
CA ASP A 272 -3.19 -18.15 5.86
C ASP A 272 -4.45 -18.31 5.00
N SER A 273 -5.65 -18.16 5.59
CA SER A 273 -6.89 -18.04 4.87
C SER A 273 -6.73 -17.00 3.74
N PRO A 274 -7.07 -17.35 2.49
CA PRO A 274 -7.21 -16.36 1.44
C PRO A 274 -8.41 -15.50 1.81
N GLU A 275 -8.20 -14.42 2.56
CA GLU A 275 -9.20 -13.37 2.70
C GLU A 275 -9.57 -12.97 1.28
N THR A 276 -10.81 -13.25 0.89
CA THR A 276 -11.38 -12.92 -0.43
C THR A 276 -11.67 -11.43 -0.46
N ASP A 277 -10.71 -10.64 0.00
CA ASP A 277 -10.64 -9.21 -0.30
C ASP A 277 -9.78 -9.17 -1.55
N ALA A 278 -10.39 -9.52 -2.69
CA ALA A 278 -9.89 -9.02 -3.95
C ALA A 278 -9.67 -7.52 -3.73
N PRO A 279 -8.50 -6.94 -4.08
CA PRO A 279 -8.36 -5.50 -4.03
C PRO A 279 -9.60 -4.96 -4.73
N ASP A 280 -10.36 -4.10 -4.06
CA ASP A 280 -11.34 -3.27 -4.73
C ASP A 280 -10.51 -2.51 -5.77
N LEU A 281 -10.33 -3.08 -6.95
CA LEU A 281 -9.87 -2.32 -8.09
C LEU A 281 -10.96 -1.26 -8.20
N PRO A 282 -10.61 0.05 -8.29
CA PRO A 282 -11.60 1.03 -8.73
C PRO A 282 -12.27 0.41 -9.96
N PRO A 283 -13.62 0.34 -10.02
CA PRO A 283 -14.33 -0.48 -11.00
C PRO A 283 -13.67 -0.22 -12.33
N ALA A 284 -12.98 -1.25 -12.84
CA ALA A 284 -12.19 -1.12 -14.06
C ALA A 284 -13.13 -0.46 -15.04
N ALA A 285 -12.78 0.73 -15.53
CA ALA A 285 -13.55 1.42 -16.54
C ALA A 285 -13.81 0.37 -17.60
N THR A 286 -15.04 -0.14 -17.64
CA THR A 286 -15.41 -1.27 -18.47
C THR A 286 -15.29 -0.73 -19.87
N GLY A 287 -14.11 -0.93 -20.47
CA GLY A 287 -13.89 -0.69 -21.89
C GLY A 287 -14.97 -1.47 -22.64
N PRO A 288 -15.49 -0.92 -23.74
CA PRO A 288 -16.56 -1.57 -24.47
C PRO A 288 -16.12 -3.00 -24.80
N ARG A 289 -16.89 -3.97 -24.30
CA ARG A 289 -16.74 -5.37 -24.72
C ARG A 289 -16.94 -5.37 -26.23
N ALA A 290 -15.88 -5.60 -26.98
CA ALA A 290 -15.98 -5.84 -28.41
C ALA A 290 -16.92 -7.05 -28.60
N CYS A 291 -18.04 -6.81 -29.29
CA CYS A 291 -18.92 -7.84 -29.82
C CYS A 291 -18.26 -8.59 -30.97
#